data_AF-A0A4C1WME5-F1
#
_entry.id   AF-A0A4C1WME5-F1
#
_cell.length_a   1.000
_cell.length_b   1.000
_cell.length_c   1.000
_cell.angle_alpha   90.00
_cell.angle_beta   90.00
_cell.angle_gamma   90.00
#
_symmetry.space_group_name_H-M   'P 1'
#
loop_
_entity.id
_entity.type
_entity.pdbx_description
1 polymer ?
#
loop_
_entity_poly.entity_id
_entity_poly.type
_entity_poly.pdbx_seq_one_letter_code
_entity_poly.pdbx_strand_id
1 'polypeptide(L)'
;MEVIQFLIVNELALRGNYILEEEKEQGLFQNLFEYTCMKDPNLNEVLTHIPQNATYRSPEIQNQIIQAMVQAVRSSIVKDINESDVKWFTLMEDGTRDKNNRENIALAIRYVKDGVVNESLLMVKTTENLDAATFTELTLNTHGK
;
A
#
# COMPACT_ATOMS: atom_id res chain seq x y z
N MET A 1 5.19 -3.23 14.06
CA MET A 1 4.32 -2.21 13.41
C MET A 1 5.05 -0.89 13.23
N GLU A 2 5.81 -0.43 14.22
CA GLU A 2 6.55 0.85 14.19
C GLU A 2 7.46 1.04 12.98
N VAL A 3 8.22 0.01 12.57
CA VAL A 3 9.06 0.09 11.37
C VAL A 3 8.24 0.40 10.11
N ILE A 4 7.08 -0.23 9.96
CA ILE A 4 6.20 0.02 8.80
C ILE A 4 5.62 1.42 8.86
N GLN A 5 5.16 1.85 10.04
CA GLN A 5 4.63 3.20 10.24
C GLN A 5 5.70 4.26 9.95
N PHE A 6 6.92 4.05 10.43
CA PHE A 6 8.06 4.93 10.16
C PHE A 6 8.31 5.05 8.66
N LEU A 7 8.37 3.93 7.94
CA LEU A 7 8.60 3.94 6.50
C LEU A 7 7.48 4.68 5.77
N ILE A 8 6.22 4.44 6.13
CA ILE A 8 5.06 5.10 5.50
C ILE A 8 5.05 6.61 5.74
N VAL A 9 5.23 7.05 6.99
CA VAL A 9 5.21 8.48 7.36
C VAL A 9 6.35 9.25 6.68
N ASN A 10 7.44 8.57 6.36
CA ASN A 10 8.60 9.16 5.68
C ASN A 10 8.62 8.87 4.16
N GLU A 11 7.54 8.30 3.60
CA GLU A 11 7.44 7.96 2.16
C GLU A 11 8.58 7.05 1.66
N LEU A 12 9.09 6.17 2.54
CA LEU A 12 10.18 5.25 2.25
C LEU A 12 9.66 3.90 1.77
N ALA A 13 10.40 3.28 0.85
CA ALA A 13 10.08 1.96 0.34
C ALA A 13 10.12 0.89 1.44
N LEU A 14 9.07 0.07 1.49
CA LEU A 14 9.03 -1.14 2.32
C LEU A 14 9.98 -2.22 1.78
N ARG A 15 10.05 -2.35 0.45
CA ARG A 15 10.88 -3.35 -0.22
C ARG A 15 12.33 -2.89 -0.32
N GLY A 16 13.23 -3.86 -0.24
CA GLY A 16 14.63 -3.69 -0.56
C GLY A 16 14.97 -4.01 -2.00
N ASN A 17 16.22 -3.73 -2.36
CA ASN A 17 16.82 -4.27 -3.57
C ASN A 17 17.64 -5.50 -3.22
N TYR A 18 17.52 -6.55 -4.02
CA TYR A 18 18.47 -7.66 -3.98
C TYR A 18 19.71 -7.25 -4.76
N ILE A 19 20.85 -7.19 -4.08
CA ILE A 19 22.14 -6.91 -4.72
C ILE A 19 22.75 -8.25 -5.09
N LEU A 20 22.74 -8.56 -6.39
CA LEU A 20 23.26 -9.81 -6.96
C LEU A 20 24.73 -10.06 -6.58
N GLU A 21 25.54 -9.01 -6.56
CA GLU A 21 26.98 -9.06 -6.27
C GLU A 21 27.29 -9.40 -4.81
N GLU A 22 26.38 -9.05 -3.89
CA GLU A 22 26.52 -9.30 -2.45
C GLU A 22 25.71 -10.53 -1.99
N GLU A 23 24.94 -11.15 -2.90
CA GLU A 23 23.92 -12.15 -2.60
C GLU A 23 23.03 -11.76 -1.41
N LYS A 24 22.71 -10.48 -1.30
CA LYS A 24 22.08 -9.90 -0.10
C LYS A 24 20.89 -9.03 -0.44
N GLU A 25 19.81 -9.22 0.30
CA GLU A 25 18.69 -8.27 0.33
C GLU A 25 19.08 -7.04 1.16
N GLN A 26 19.11 -5.87 0.53
CA GLN A 26 19.23 -4.58 1.20
C GLN A 26 17.88 -3.86 1.16
N GLY A 27 17.09 -4.03 2.22
CA GLY A 27 15.81 -3.35 2.39
C GLY A 27 15.74 -2.49 3.63
N LEU A 28 15.17 -1.29 3.49
CA LEU A 28 14.99 -0.37 4.61
C LEU A 28 14.14 -1.02 5.72
N PHE A 29 13.09 -1.74 5.36
CA PHE A 29 12.30 -2.52 6.33
C PHE A 29 13.15 -3.55 7.07
N GLN A 30 13.93 -4.34 6.33
CA GLN A 30 14.78 -5.38 6.91
C GLN A 30 15.81 -4.79 7.88
N ASN A 31 16.52 -3.75 7.46
CA ASN A 31 17.56 -3.10 8.25
C ASN A 31 16.98 -2.45 9.52
N LEU A 32 15.86 -1.74 9.41
CA LEU A 32 15.19 -1.13 10.55
C LEU A 32 14.57 -2.17 11.48
N PHE A 33 14.04 -3.26 10.93
CA PHE A 33 13.53 -4.37 11.71
C PHE A 33 14.64 -5.05 12.52
N GLU A 34 15.77 -5.37 11.89
CA GLU A 34 16.96 -5.90 12.58
C GLU A 34 17.49 -4.94 13.64
N TYR A 35 17.58 -3.65 13.33
CA TYR A 35 17.97 -2.62 14.29
C TYR A 35 17.03 -2.55 15.49
N THR A 36 15.72 -2.65 15.26
CA THR A 36 14.70 -2.66 16.32
C THR A 36 14.85 -3.89 17.20
N CYS A 37 15.08 -5.06 16.61
CA CYS A 37 15.31 -6.29 17.35
C CYS A 37 16.60 -6.22 18.17
N MET A 38 17.67 -5.64 17.65
CA MET A 38 18.91 -5.45 18.40
C MET A 38 18.71 -4.57 19.64
N LYS A 39 17.74 -3.65 19.62
CA LYS A 39 17.43 -2.77 20.75
C LYS A 39 16.44 -3.33 21.76
N ASP A 40 15.61 -4.29 21.36
CA ASP A 40 14.63 -4.94 22.23
C ASP A 40 15.06 -6.39 22.52
N PRO A 41 15.60 -6.67 23.72
CA PRO A 41 16.05 -8.01 24.09
C PRO A 41 14.95 -9.06 24.01
N ASN A 42 13.69 -8.71 24.31
CA ASN A 42 12.58 -9.64 24.26
C ASN A 42 12.25 -10.02 22.81
N LEU A 43 12.24 -9.02 21.92
CA LEU A 43 12.02 -9.25 20.49
C LEU A 43 13.17 -10.06 19.87
N ASN A 44 14.40 -9.80 20.31
CA ASN A 44 15.58 -10.54 19.88
C ASN A 44 15.53 -12.01 20.32
N GLU A 45 15.13 -12.26 21.57
CA GLU A 45 14.95 -13.62 22.10
C GLU A 45 13.87 -14.36 21.30
N VAL A 46 12.74 -13.72 21.05
CA VAL A 46 11.66 -14.28 20.23
C VAL A 46 12.16 -14.66 18.83
N LEU A 47 12.98 -13.82 18.18
CA LEU A 47 13.56 -14.16 16.88
C LEU A 47 14.43 -15.42 16.87
N THR A 48 15.11 -15.75 17.97
CA THR A 48 15.92 -16.98 18.05
C THR A 48 15.09 -18.26 18.12
N HIS A 49 13.81 -18.14 18.49
CA HIS A 49 12.88 -19.27 18.64
C HIS A 49 11.89 -19.40 17.47
N ILE A 50 11.81 -18.40 16.59
CA ILE A 50 10.93 -18.43 15.42
C ILE A 50 11.59 -19.27 14.30
N PRO A 51 10.85 -20.15 13.62
CA PRO A 51 11.35 -20.89 12.46
C PRO A 51 11.90 -19.94 11.39
N GLN A 52 13.02 -20.28 10.73
CA GLN A 52 13.62 -19.43 9.68
C GLN A 52 12.63 -19.09 8.54
N ASN A 53 11.67 -19.97 8.32
CA ASN A 53 10.59 -19.91 7.34
C ASN A 53 9.34 -19.13 7.81
N ALA A 54 9.29 -18.65 9.05
CA ALA A 54 8.14 -17.95 9.63
C ALA A 54 8.49 -16.48 9.94
N THR A 55 8.94 -15.73 8.95
CA THR A 55 9.40 -14.36 9.16
C THR A 55 8.55 -13.35 8.42
N TYR A 56 8.28 -12.21 9.07
CA TYR A 56 7.78 -10.95 8.47
C TYR A 56 8.67 -10.43 7.32
N ARG A 57 9.75 -11.15 7.02
CA ARG A 57 10.72 -10.91 5.96
C ARG A 57 10.29 -11.55 4.64
N SER A 58 9.44 -12.59 4.67
CA SER A 58 8.99 -13.25 3.45
C SER A 58 8.17 -12.28 2.58
N PRO A 59 8.38 -12.28 1.24
CA PRO A 59 7.59 -11.45 0.33
C PRO A 59 6.08 -11.69 0.47
N GLU A 60 5.67 -12.94 0.72
CA GLU A 60 4.27 -13.34 0.89
C GLU A 60 3.65 -12.66 2.10
N ILE A 61 4.32 -12.72 3.26
CA ILE A 61 3.84 -12.11 4.51
C ILE A 61 3.82 -10.59 4.40
N GLN A 62 4.86 -9.97 3.82
CA GLN A 62 4.86 -8.52 3.58
C GLN A 62 3.69 -8.08 2.69
N ASN A 63 3.42 -8.83 1.62
CA ASN A 63 2.28 -8.56 0.76
C ASN A 63 0.94 -8.72 1.50
N GLN A 64 0.79 -9.73 2.35
CA GLN A 64 -0.43 -9.88 3.18
C GLN A 64 -0.64 -8.70 4.12
N ILE A 65 0.43 -8.20 4.76
CA ILE A 65 0.35 -7.03 5.64
C ILE A 65 -0.04 -5.78 4.85
N ILE A 66 0.56 -5.56 3.68
CA ILE A 66 0.20 -4.47 2.78
C ILE A 66 -1.27 -4.57 2.40
N GLN A 67 -1.76 -5.76 2.03
CA GLN A 67 -3.18 -5.95 1.70
C GLN A 67 -4.09 -5.65 2.89
N ALA A 68 -3.76 -6.11 4.10
CA ALA A 68 -4.54 -5.80 5.31
C ALA A 68 -4.60 -4.30 5.57
N MET A 69 -3.48 -3.57 5.38
CA MET A 69 -3.43 -2.11 5.51
C MET A 69 -4.29 -1.42 4.45
N VAL A 70 -4.21 -1.86 3.19
CA VAL A 70 -5.07 -1.34 2.10
C VAL A 70 -6.55 -1.52 2.45
N GLN A 71 -6.95 -2.67 2.98
CA GLN A 71 -8.34 -2.91 3.39
C GLN A 71 -8.78 -2.02 4.56
N ALA A 72 -7.89 -1.80 5.54
CA ALA A 72 -8.16 -0.89 6.65
C ALA A 72 -8.37 0.55 6.17
N VAL A 73 -7.49 1.05 5.30
CA VAL A 73 -7.60 2.39 4.71
C VAL A 73 -8.88 2.52 3.89
N ARG A 74 -9.19 1.55 3.03
CA ARG A 74 -10.43 1.54 2.24
C ARG A 74 -11.68 1.56 3.12
N SER A 75 -11.68 0.76 4.19
CA SER A 75 -12.79 0.73 5.14
C SER A 75 -12.99 2.08 5.83
N SER A 76 -11.89 2.77 6.18
CA SER A 76 -11.96 4.12 6.72
C SER A 76 -12.56 5.11 5.73
N ILE A 77 -12.08 5.11 4.48
CA ILE A 77 -12.59 5.99 3.42
C ILE A 77 -14.09 5.75 3.19
N VAL A 78 -14.52 4.49 3.10
CA VAL A 78 -15.94 4.13 2.94
C VAL A 78 -16.77 4.60 4.13
N LYS A 79 -16.26 4.44 5.35
CA LYS A 79 -16.91 4.97 6.56
C LYS A 79 -17.06 6.49 6.48
N ASP A 80 -16.00 7.20 6.11
CA ASP A 80 -16.00 8.67 6.00
C ASP A 80 -17.00 9.16 4.94
N ILE A 81 -17.12 8.46 3.82
CA ILE A 81 -18.13 8.75 2.78
C ILE A 81 -19.54 8.46 3.30
N ASN A 82 -19.75 7.37 4.03
CA ASN A 82 -21.08 7.05 4.58
C ASN A 82 -21.52 8.04 5.67
N GLU A 83 -20.56 8.63 6.39
CA GLU A 83 -20.76 9.65 7.43
C GLU A 83 -20.64 11.09 6.88
N SER A 84 -20.52 11.27 5.56
CA SER A 84 -20.33 12.58 4.92
C SER A 84 -21.54 13.51 5.09
N ASP A 85 -21.29 14.83 5.01
CA ASP A 85 -22.32 15.86 5.20
C ASP A 85 -23.41 15.80 4.12
N VAL A 86 -23.02 15.36 2.93
CA VAL A 86 -23.89 15.23 1.75
C VAL A 86 -23.68 13.87 1.12
N LYS A 87 -24.76 13.24 0.64
CA LYS A 87 -24.71 11.92 0.00
C LYS A 87 -24.18 11.93 -1.43
N TRP A 88 -23.22 12.81 -1.71
CA TRP A 88 -22.61 12.98 -3.03
C TRP A 88 -21.11 12.89 -2.91
N PHE A 89 -20.51 12.19 -3.86
CA PHE A 89 -19.07 12.10 -4.04
C PHE A 89 -18.76 12.17 -5.53
N THR A 90 -17.52 12.56 -5.84
CA THR A 90 -17.00 12.57 -7.20
C THR A 90 -15.89 11.55 -7.30
N LEU A 91 -15.96 10.68 -8.31
CA LEU A 91 -14.82 9.85 -8.70
C LEU A 91 -13.93 10.64 -9.66
N MET A 92 -12.63 10.57 -9.42
CA MET A 92 -11.60 11.24 -10.21
C MET A 92 -10.64 10.17 -10.72
N GLU A 93 -10.40 10.18 -12.01
CA GLU A 93 -9.50 9.24 -12.67
C GLU A 93 -8.41 10.04 -13.37
N ASP A 94 -7.16 9.71 -13.11
CA ASP A 94 -6.01 10.28 -13.79
C ASP A 94 -5.13 9.17 -14.36
N GLY A 95 -4.69 9.33 -15.60
CA GLY A 95 -3.90 8.33 -16.33
C GLY A 95 -2.57 8.92 -16.78
N THR A 96 -1.47 8.25 -16.46
CA THR A 96 -0.14 8.62 -16.94
C THR A 96 0.57 7.47 -17.63
N ARG A 97 1.15 7.77 -18.79
CA ARG A 97 1.96 6.82 -19.55
C ARG A 97 3.37 6.72 -18.98
N ASP A 98 3.82 5.51 -18.70
CA ASP A 98 5.19 5.23 -18.29
C ASP A 98 6.14 5.05 -19.50
N LYS A 99 7.44 4.97 -19.22
CA LYS A 99 8.49 4.80 -20.24
C LYS A 99 8.44 3.45 -20.96
N ASN A 100 7.70 2.48 -20.43
CA ASN A 100 7.53 1.14 -21.00
C ASN A 100 6.22 1.03 -21.81
N ASN A 101 5.59 2.17 -22.15
CA ASN A 101 4.29 2.23 -22.83
C ASN A 101 3.14 1.56 -22.06
N ARG A 102 3.25 1.48 -20.74
CA ARG A 102 2.13 1.10 -19.86
C ARG A 102 1.48 2.34 -19.32
N GLU A 103 0.20 2.24 -19.02
CA GLU A 103 -0.59 3.33 -18.47
C GLU A 103 -0.88 3.05 -17.01
N ASN A 104 -0.54 4.01 -16.16
CA ASN A 104 -0.85 3.97 -14.74
C ASN A 104 -2.06 4.85 -14.49
N ILE A 105 -3.16 4.22 -14.08
CA ILE A 105 -4.42 4.88 -13.77
C ILE A 105 -4.57 4.98 -12.26
N ALA A 106 -4.71 6.19 -11.75
CA ALA A 106 -5.04 6.50 -10.37
C ALA A 106 -6.54 6.84 -10.27
N LEU A 107 -7.25 6.12 -9.40
CA LEU A 107 -8.64 6.38 -9.05
C LEU A 107 -8.69 7.00 -7.66
N ALA A 108 -9.22 8.20 -7.56
CA ALA A 108 -9.45 8.92 -6.31
C ALA A 108 -10.94 9.25 -6.14
N ILE A 109 -11.34 9.48 -4.90
CA ILE A 109 -12.70 9.90 -4.54
C ILE A 109 -12.64 11.22 -3.78
N ARG A 110 -13.53 12.14 -4.15
CA ARG A 110 -13.71 13.45 -3.50
C ARG A 110 -15.08 13.48 -2.81
N TYR A 111 -15.11 13.85 -1.54
CA TYR A 111 -16.33 13.94 -0.71
C TYR A 111 -16.24 15.09 0.29
N VAL A 112 -17.36 15.48 0.90
CA VAL A 112 -17.41 16.58 1.89
C VAL A 112 -17.75 16.01 3.27
N LYS A 113 -16.88 16.23 4.25
CA LYS A 113 -17.08 15.81 5.64
C LYS A 113 -16.68 16.94 6.57
N ASP A 114 -17.51 17.23 7.54
CA ASP A 114 -17.29 18.31 8.53
C ASP A 114 -17.06 19.69 7.87
N GLY A 115 -17.73 19.95 6.75
CA GLY A 115 -17.60 21.18 5.95
C GLY A 115 -16.32 21.27 5.13
N VAL A 116 -15.50 20.22 5.10
CA VAL A 116 -14.20 20.18 4.40
C VAL A 116 -14.26 19.22 3.21
N VAL A 117 -13.73 19.66 2.07
CA VAL A 117 -13.52 18.80 0.91
C VAL A 117 -12.34 17.88 1.18
N ASN A 118 -12.60 16.58 1.16
CA ASN A 118 -11.60 15.53 1.34
C ASN A 118 -11.39 14.78 0.02
N GLU A 119 -10.15 14.39 -0.24
CA GLU A 119 -9.75 13.58 -1.39
C GLU A 119 -8.99 12.35 -0.90
N SER A 120 -9.30 11.18 -1.44
CA SER A 120 -8.66 9.94 -1.03
C SER A 120 -8.40 9.04 -2.23
N LEU A 121 -7.17 8.52 -2.31
CA LEU A 121 -6.77 7.56 -3.33
C LEU A 121 -7.37 6.19 -3.02
N LEU A 122 -8.10 5.61 -3.96
CA LEU A 122 -8.74 4.29 -3.82
C LEU A 122 -7.88 3.17 -4.43
N MET A 123 -7.25 3.46 -5.57
CA MET A 123 -6.48 2.48 -6.33
C MET A 123 -5.51 3.16 -7.28
N VAL A 124 -4.37 2.52 -7.51
CA VAL A 124 -3.52 2.74 -8.68
C VAL A 124 -3.40 1.40 -9.41
N LYS A 125 -3.63 1.39 -10.72
CA LYS A 125 -3.52 0.19 -11.54
C LYS A 125 -2.75 0.48 -12.82
N THR A 126 -1.86 -0.43 -13.18
CA THR A 126 -1.16 -0.41 -14.46
C THR A 126 -1.92 -1.25 -15.48
N THR A 127 -2.15 -0.70 -16.68
CA THR A 127 -2.80 -1.35 -17.83
C THR A 127 -1.99 -1.11 -19.10
N GLU A 128 -2.17 -1.95 -20.11
CA GLU A 128 -1.56 -1.78 -21.43
C GLU A 128 -2.52 -1.07 -22.42
N ASN A 129 -3.80 -0.94 -22.07
CA ASN A 129 -4.86 -0.43 -22.95
C ASN A 129 -5.43 0.93 -22.51
N LEU A 130 -5.80 1.77 -23.49
CA LEU A 130 -6.21 3.19 -23.38
C LEU A 130 -7.63 3.47 -23.89
N ASP A 131 -8.55 2.52 -23.79
CA ASP A 131 -9.93 2.75 -24.22
C ASP A 131 -10.84 3.12 -23.04
N ALA A 132 -11.87 3.92 -23.33
CA ALA A 132 -12.87 4.32 -22.33
C ALA A 132 -13.59 3.11 -21.72
N ALA A 133 -13.64 1.99 -22.44
CA ALA A 133 -14.20 0.74 -21.95
C ALA A 133 -13.36 0.17 -20.80
N THR A 134 -12.03 0.17 -20.93
CA THR A 134 -11.08 -0.27 -19.90
C THR A 134 -11.23 0.60 -18.65
N PHE A 135 -11.31 1.93 -18.79
CA PHE A 135 -11.52 2.83 -17.64
C PHE A 135 -12.84 2.52 -16.93
N THR A 136 -13.93 2.41 -17.69
CA THR A 136 -15.25 2.08 -17.14
C THR A 136 -15.24 0.72 -16.44
N GLU A 137 -14.59 -0.28 -17.05
CA GLU A 137 -14.46 -1.62 -16.47
C GLU A 137 -13.65 -1.59 -15.17
N LEU A 138 -12.56 -0.83 -15.10
CA LEU A 138 -11.76 -0.67 -13.87
C LEU A 138 -12.56 -0.03 -12.74
N THR A 139 -13.40 0.94 -13.08
CA THR A 139 -14.25 1.66 -12.11
C THR A 139 -15.45 0.84 -11.67
N LEU A 140 -15.98 -0.06 -12.50
CA LEU A 140 -17.07 -0.96 -12.13
C LEU A 140 -16.57 -2.22 -11.42
N ASN A 141 -15.44 -2.77 -11.85
CA ASN A 141 -14.85 -4.00 -11.33
C ASN A 141 -13.84 -3.76 -10.21
N THR A 142 -13.90 -2.60 -9.54
CA THR A 142 -13.10 -2.32 -8.34
C THR A 142 -13.48 -3.23 -7.15
N HIS A 143 -14.54 -4.04 -7.30
CA HIS A 143 -14.85 -5.16 -6.40
C HIS A 143 -13.88 -6.32 -6.68
N GLY A 144 -12.94 -6.53 -5.75
CA GLY A 144 -11.90 -7.56 -5.87
C GLY A 144 -12.47 -8.97 -6.03
N LYS A 145 -11.79 -9.76 -6.86
CA LYS A 145 -11.61 -11.19 -6.60
C LYS A 145 -10.50 -11.37 -5.58
#